data_AF-A0A2D7XXY9-F1
#
_entry.id   AF-A0A2D7XXY9-F1
#
_cell.length_a   1.000
_cell.length_b   1.000
_cell.length_c   1.000
_cell.angle_alpha   90.00
_cell.angle_beta   90.00
_cell.angle_gamma   90.00
#
_symmetry.space_group_name_H-M   'P 1'
#
loop_
_entity.id
_entity.type
_entity.pdbx_description
1 polymer ?
#
loop_
_entity_poly.entity_id
_entity_poly.type
_entity_poly.pdbx_seq_one_letter_code
_entity_poly.pdbx_strand_id
1 'polypeptide(L)'
;MLKHLLSTGVAVSILAACTTLPTTENSGTSSEFSERLQTPRIPPVDPADPSLTQAQKYLLESRTDFNLYKTLAHHPDLYNSWSPMGRFILSGSSIPPRYREIVMLRMGWLCQAEYEWSQHARIAQDDVGFTDEEIRAVAIGVDAGNWDLIEQTLIRMVDDLRYDAAISDEVWGILVEEFTEREIMEMVYTAGQYQLVSMVLNSTGIQLDPVLRHKLPTDLPLPPLAGKADPPREQGDRLEIVSLADMSDEQTAAVTPFVRNGQLANLMAMLVKNPQLMKSHLGFLAYLNGKSELTDRMRELAILRTVALLGVDYEWSYHSKSALASGLSEDQVNATLVGSTAAGWSDEDAAILRAAEDLRREAFITDETWAEMSEFMTQKQKFELVFLIGGYSLTGLTINAFGVPLDDGRTGIPG
;
A
#
# COMPACT_ATOMS: atom_id res chain seq x y z
N MET A 1 0.74 -18.26 73.62
CA MET A 1 1.72 -19.02 74.42
C MET A 1 1.87 -20.42 73.82
N LEU A 2 3.03 -20.66 73.20
CA LEU A 2 3.83 -21.91 73.09
C LEU A 2 3.19 -23.32 73.04
N LYS A 3 3.51 -24.07 71.95
CA LYS A 3 4.25 -25.38 71.83
C LYS A 3 3.65 -26.32 70.75
N HIS A 4 4.35 -26.55 69.62
CA HIS A 4 5.22 -27.73 69.26
C HIS A 4 4.42 -29.00 68.84
N LEU A 5 4.74 -29.87 67.86
CA LEU A 5 5.86 -30.16 66.94
C LEU A 5 5.37 -31.20 65.87
N LEU A 6 5.88 -31.09 64.62
CA LEU A 6 6.34 -32.10 63.62
C LEU A 6 5.54 -33.33 63.10
N SER A 7 5.82 -33.58 61.79
CA SER A 7 5.87 -34.86 61.02
C SER A 7 4.53 -35.39 60.46
N THR A 8 4.34 -35.89 59.23
CA THR A 8 5.10 -36.48 58.09
C THR A 8 4.22 -36.31 56.83
N GLY A 9 4.65 -35.92 55.63
CA GLY A 9 5.46 -36.68 54.68
C GLY A 9 4.65 -37.73 53.88
N VAL A 10 4.06 -37.37 52.71
CA VAL A 10 3.92 -38.23 51.50
C VAL A 10 3.77 -37.33 50.27
N ALA A 11 4.75 -37.36 49.37
CA ALA A 11 4.68 -36.78 48.04
C ALA A 11 4.17 -37.87 47.07
N VAL A 12 3.14 -37.56 46.29
CA VAL A 12 2.66 -38.42 45.20
C VAL A 12 3.24 -37.89 43.89
N SER A 13 4.14 -38.67 43.31
CA SER A 13 4.68 -38.47 41.97
C SER A 13 3.67 -38.93 40.92
N ILE A 14 3.24 -38.03 40.04
CA ILE A 14 2.63 -38.38 38.76
C ILE A 14 3.63 -37.96 37.68
N LEU A 15 4.24 -38.96 37.02
CA LEU A 15 5.00 -38.77 35.79
C LEU A 15 4.05 -38.30 34.68
N ALA A 16 4.28 -37.10 34.15
CA ALA A 16 3.81 -36.73 32.82
C ALA A 16 4.98 -36.89 31.85
N ALA A 17 4.81 -37.77 30.87
CA ALA A 17 5.77 -37.97 29.79
C ALA A 17 5.81 -36.73 28.90
N CYS A 18 6.95 -36.03 28.88
CA CYS A 18 7.28 -35.05 27.84
C CYS A 18 7.53 -35.81 26.53
N THR A 19 6.54 -35.90 25.67
CA THR A 19 6.75 -36.12 24.24
C THR A 19 7.05 -34.76 23.61
N THR A 20 8.32 -34.53 23.31
CA THR A 20 8.76 -33.40 22.47
C THR A 20 8.16 -33.58 21.08
N LEU A 21 7.25 -32.68 20.69
CA LEU A 21 6.87 -32.51 19.29
C LEU A 21 8.10 -32.02 18.51
N PRO A 22 8.34 -32.50 17.28
CA PRO A 22 9.43 -31.98 16.47
C PRO A 22 9.12 -30.52 16.14
N THR A 23 10.01 -29.62 16.57
CA THR A 23 10.06 -28.25 16.07
C THR A 23 10.39 -28.33 14.59
N THR A 24 9.41 -28.04 13.75
CA THR A 24 9.67 -27.67 12.37
C THR A 24 10.54 -26.41 12.41
N GLU A 25 11.75 -26.51 11.89
CA GLU A 25 12.58 -25.34 11.59
C GLU A 25 11.77 -24.44 10.66
N ASN A 26 11.26 -23.35 11.24
CA ASN A 26 10.62 -22.28 10.49
C ASN A 26 11.75 -21.56 9.75
N SER A 27 11.79 -21.63 8.43
CA SER A 27 12.67 -20.79 7.61
C SER A 27 12.41 -19.33 7.99
N GLY A 28 13.37 -18.72 8.69
CA GLY A 28 13.18 -17.52 9.49
C GLY A 28 12.75 -16.30 8.68
N THR A 29 11.53 -15.81 8.93
CA THR A 29 11.19 -14.42 8.68
C THR A 29 11.53 -13.63 9.93
N SER A 30 12.44 -12.66 9.81
CA SER A 30 12.79 -11.74 10.90
C SER A 30 11.54 -10.98 11.36
N SER A 31 11.35 -10.81 12.67
CA SER A 31 10.32 -9.92 13.23
C SER A 31 10.69 -8.43 13.09
N GLU A 32 11.84 -8.13 12.49
CA GLU A 32 12.37 -6.80 12.30
C GLU A 32 12.29 -6.38 10.83
N PHE A 33 12.39 -5.06 10.60
CA PHE A 33 12.58 -4.49 9.27
C PHE A 33 13.88 -4.99 8.65
N SER A 34 13.87 -5.20 7.34
CA SER A 34 15.10 -5.47 6.60
C SER A 34 15.96 -4.21 6.51
N GLU A 35 17.28 -4.39 6.42
CA GLU A 35 18.20 -3.27 6.23
C GLU A 35 17.86 -2.49 4.95
N ARG A 36 17.81 -1.15 5.06
CA ARG A 36 17.49 -0.27 3.93
C ARG A 36 18.73 -0.04 3.06
N LEU A 37 18.50 0.09 1.76
CA LEU A 37 19.54 0.22 0.75
C LEU A 37 20.38 1.48 0.90
N GLN A 38 21.69 1.31 1.05
CA GLN A 38 22.67 2.40 1.10
C GLN A 38 23.14 2.86 -0.30
N THR A 39 22.72 2.13 -1.35
CA THR A 39 23.02 2.45 -2.75
C THR A 39 21.79 2.18 -3.62
N PRO A 40 21.60 2.90 -4.74
CA PRO A 40 20.48 2.64 -5.63
C PRO A 40 20.52 1.24 -6.25
N ARG A 41 19.40 0.50 -6.17
CA ARG A 41 19.19 -0.69 -7.01
C ARG A 41 18.95 -0.29 -8.46
N ILE A 42 18.32 0.86 -8.67
CA ILE A 42 18.14 1.48 -9.98
C ILE A 42 18.85 2.83 -9.96
N PRO A 43 19.97 2.99 -10.68
CA PRO A 43 20.72 4.23 -10.65
C PRO A 43 19.89 5.37 -11.27
N PRO A 44 19.96 6.59 -10.71
CA PRO A 44 19.32 7.76 -11.32
C PRO A 44 19.89 7.98 -12.73
N VAL A 45 19.01 8.29 -13.69
CA VAL A 45 19.42 8.68 -15.04
C VAL A 45 20.27 9.95 -14.99
N ASP A 46 21.42 9.94 -15.68
CA ASP A 46 22.25 11.12 -15.87
C ASP A 46 21.60 12.05 -16.91
N PRO A 47 21.18 13.28 -16.55
CA PRO A 47 20.61 14.23 -17.51
C PRO A 47 21.56 14.62 -18.65
N ALA A 48 22.88 14.41 -18.49
CA ALA A 48 23.87 14.68 -19.51
C ALA A 48 24.06 13.53 -20.52
N ASP A 49 23.41 12.37 -20.32
CA ASP A 49 23.54 11.23 -21.21
C ASP A 49 23.01 11.57 -22.63
N PRO A 50 23.86 11.51 -23.68
CA PRO A 50 23.42 11.84 -25.03
C PRO A 50 22.43 10.82 -25.62
N SER A 51 22.33 9.62 -25.04
CA SER A 51 21.47 8.52 -25.50
C SER A 51 20.02 8.62 -25.03
N LEU A 52 19.69 9.58 -24.15
CA LEU A 52 18.33 9.75 -23.64
C LEU A 52 17.31 9.93 -24.75
N THR A 53 16.21 9.20 -24.62
CA THR A 53 15.03 9.37 -25.48
C THR A 53 14.39 10.74 -25.25
N GLN A 54 13.60 11.20 -26.22
CA GLN A 54 12.89 12.49 -26.09
C GLN A 54 11.96 12.54 -24.87
N ALA A 55 11.32 11.41 -24.54
CA ALA A 55 10.43 11.32 -23.38
C ALA A 55 11.18 11.45 -22.06
N GLN A 56 12.40 10.89 -21.98
CA GLN A 56 13.26 11.01 -20.80
C GLN A 56 13.75 12.44 -20.60
N LYS A 57 14.26 13.07 -21.67
CA LYS A 57 14.69 14.47 -21.66
C LYS A 57 13.55 15.37 -21.19
N TYR A 58 12.36 15.21 -21.75
CA TYR A 58 11.19 15.98 -21.36
C TYR A 58 10.82 15.79 -19.87
N LEU A 59 10.84 14.56 -19.36
CA LEU A 59 10.56 14.30 -17.95
C LEU A 59 11.56 15.03 -17.06
N LEU A 60 12.87 14.88 -17.34
CA LEU A 60 13.94 15.50 -16.55
C LEU A 60 13.89 17.03 -16.59
N GLU A 61 13.64 17.63 -17.76
CA GLU A 61 13.55 19.09 -17.92
C GLU A 61 12.30 19.70 -17.28
N SER A 62 11.22 18.93 -17.15
CA SER A 62 9.94 19.40 -16.62
C SER A 62 9.81 19.32 -15.09
N ARG A 63 10.83 18.80 -14.40
CA ARG A 63 10.79 18.49 -12.97
C ARG A 63 12.01 19.05 -12.24
N THR A 64 11.88 19.17 -10.93
CA THR A 64 13.02 19.49 -10.06
C THR A 64 14.10 18.43 -10.22
N ASP A 65 15.36 18.83 -10.16
CA ASP A 65 16.51 17.93 -10.34
C ASP A 65 16.72 16.99 -9.13
N PHE A 66 15.78 16.08 -8.91
CA PHE A 66 15.79 15.13 -7.81
C PHE A 66 16.02 13.70 -8.28
N ASN A 67 16.70 12.91 -7.44
CA ASN A 67 16.96 11.49 -7.66
C ASN A 67 15.67 10.69 -7.91
N LEU A 68 14.55 11.10 -7.32
CA LEU A 68 13.22 10.55 -7.60
C LEU A 68 12.88 10.64 -9.10
N TYR A 69 12.93 11.83 -9.68
CA TYR A 69 12.56 12.03 -11.09
C TYR A 69 13.60 11.44 -12.05
N LYS A 70 14.89 11.48 -11.68
CA LYS A 70 15.96 10.80 -12.43
C LYS A 70 15.76 9.29 -12.48
N THR A 71 15.27 8.69 -11.40
CA THR A 71 15.00 7.24 -11.36
C THR A 71 13.71 6.92 -12.13
N LEU A 72 12.66 7.73 -11.98
CA LEU A 72 11.41 7.57 -12.74
C LEU A 72 11.59 7.80 -14.25
N ALA A 73 12.66 8.50 -14.67
CA ALA A 73 13.01 8.66 -16.08
C ALA A 73 13.40 7.33 -16.76
N HIS A 74 13.60 6.23 -16.05
CA HIS A 74 13.67 4.91 -16.70
C HIS A 74 12.33 4.50 -17.32
N HIS A 75 11.20 5.03 -16.83
CA HIS A 75 9.83 4.68 -17.24
C HIS A 75 8.92 5.91 -17.41
N PRO A 76 9.18 6.79 -18.40
CA PRO A 76 8.43 8.03 -18.55
C PRO A 76 6.94 7.82 -18.88
N ASP A 77 6.58 6.74 -19.55
CA ASP A 77 5.21 6.35 -19.90
C ASP A 77 4.38 5.89 -18.69
N LEU A 78 4.96 5.05 -17.82
CA LEU A 78 4.39 4.71 -16.52
C LEU A 78 4.22 5.97 -15.66
N TYR A 79 5.27 6.78 -15.56
CA TYR A 79 5.23 8.04 -14.81
C TYR A 79 4.15 8.99 -15.31
N ASN A 80 3.98 9.13 -16.63
CA ASN A 80 2.95 10.01 -17.20
C ASN A 80 1.53 9.50 -16.95
N SER A 81 1.37 8.18 -16.76
CA SER A 81 0.08 7.56 -16.42
C SER A 81 -0.23 7.66 -14.93
N TRP A 82 0.78 7.62 -14.06
CA TRP A 82 0.66 7.68 -12.60
C TRP A 82 0.65 9.11 -12.02
N SER A 83 1.53 9.99 -12.51
CA SER A 83 1.72 11.34 -11.96
C SER A 83 0.49 12.27 -11.95
N PRO A 84 -0.54 12.14 -12.82
CA PRO A 84 -1.77 12.92 -12.68
C PRO A 84 -2.44 12.75 -11.31
N MET A 85 -2.44 11.54 -10.75
CA MET A 85 -3.02 11.27 -9.43
C MET A 85 -2.20 11.97 -8.32
N GLY A 86 -0.88 11.84 -8.35
CA GLY A 86 0.00 12.54 -7.40
C GLY A 86 -0.13 14.07 -7.48
N ARG A 87 -0.23 14.65 -8.69
CA ARG A 87 -0.46 16.09 -8.87
C ARG A 87 -1.80 16.54 -8.30
N PHE A 88 -2.85 15.73 -8.49
CA PHE A 88 -4.15 16.02 -7.91
C PHE A 88 -4.08 16.01 -6.37
N ILE A 89 -3.50 14.99 -5.76
CA ILE A 89 -3.34 14.92 -4.30
C ILE A 89 -2.54 16.12 -3.76
N LEU A 90 -1.44 16.48 -4.40
CA LEU A 90 -0.54 17.54 -3.93
C LEU A 90 -1.05 18.97 -4.15
N SER A 91 -1.87 19.21 -5.18
CA SER A 91 -2.21 20.59 -5.59
C SER A 91 -3.65 20.80 -6.02
N GLY A 92 -4.42 19.73 -6.27
CA GLY A 92 -5.82 19.79 -6.67
C GLY A 92 -6.80 19.30 -5.60
N SER A 93 -6.31 18.72 -4.51
CA SER A 93 -7.11 18.25 -3.38
C SER A 93 -7.69 19.42 -2.58
N SER A 94 -8.91 19.25 -2.06
CA SER A 94 -9.56 20.17 -1.13
C SER A 94 -9.09 20.02 0.31
N ILE A 95 -8.29 18.99 0.63
CA ILE A 95 -7.77 18.76 1.99
C ILE A 95 -6.81 19.88 2.37
N PRO A 96 -6.94 20.48 3.58
CA PRO A 96 -5.97 21.42 4.13
C PRO A 96 -4.54 20.87 4.09
N PRO A 97 -3.53 21.67 3.68
CA PRO A 97 -2.14 21.20 3.58
C PRO A 97 -1.62 20.54 4.86
N ARG A 98 -1.98 21.06 6.04
CA ARG A 98 -1.60 20.50 7.35
C ARG A 98 -2.06 19.05 7.53
N TYR A 99 -3.31 18.76 7.22
CA TYR A 99 -3.87 17.41 7.33
C TYR A 99 -3.23 16.46 6.33
N ARG A 100 -2.95 16.96 5.13
CA ARG A 100 -2.29 16.19 4.08
C ARG A 100 -0.87 15.78 4.47
N GLU A 101 -0.09 16.70 5.02
CA GLU A 101 1.28 16.41 5.48
C GLU A 101 1.29 15.45 6.68
N ILE A 102 0.32 15.51 7.60
CA ILE A 102 0.18 14.51 8.68
C ILE A 102 0.01 13.11 8.09
N VAL A 103 -0.90 12.97 7.10
CA VAL A 103 -1.17 11.68 6.46
C VAL A 103 0.07 11.14 5.74
N MET A 104 0.76 11.99 4.97
CA MET A 104 1.95 11.63 4.20
C MET A 104 3.13 11.25 5.13
N LEU A 105 3.44 12.09 6.12
CA LEU A 105 4.51 11.83 7.09
C LEU A 105 4.26 10.59 7.92
N ARG A 106 3.02 10.39 8.40
CA ARG A 106 2.67 9.21 9.18
C ARG A 106 2.87 7.95 8.35
N MET A 107 2.38 7.93 7.11
CA MET A 107 2.55 6.76 6.23
C MET A 107 4.03 6.53 5.88
N GLY A 108 4.80 7.59 5.62
CA GLY A 108 6.24 7.52 5.38
C GLY A 108 7.01 6.91 6.57
N TRP A 109 6.64 7.29 7.80
CA TRP A 109 7.17 6.66 9.01
C TRP A 109 6.79 5.18 9.11
N LEU A 110 5.52 4.82 8.95
CA LEU A 110 5.11 3.40 9.07
C LEU A 110 5.71 2.50 7.98
N CYS A 111 6.04 3.07 6.82
CA CYS A 111 6.75 2.37 5.75
C CYS A 111 8.28 2.41 5.90
N GLN A 112 8.80 3.14 6.90
CA GLN A 112 10.23 3.40 7.07
C GLN A 112 10.88 3.88 5.76
N ALA A 113 10.24 4.86 5.11
CA ALA A 113 10.66 5.44 3.85
C ALA A 113 11.36 6.78 4.06
N GLU A 114 12.70 6.76 4.14
CA GLU A 114 13.48 7.96 4.50
C GLU A 114 13.36 9.09 3.47
N TYR A 115 13.32 8.76 2.18
CA TYR A 115 13.15 9.77 1.13
C TYR A 115 11.80 10.48 1.22
N GLU A 116 10.75 9.70 1.48
CA GLU A 116 9.38 10.20 1.63
C GLU A 116 9.28 11.12 2.85
N TRP A 117 9.73 10.60 4.01
CA TRP A 117 9.83 11.35 5.25
C TRP A 117 10.60 12.65 5.06
N SER A 118 11.78 12.61 4.45
CA SER A 118 12.62 13.81 4.33
C SER A 118 12.02 14.86 3.42
N GLN A 119 11.37 14.46 2.33
CA GLN A 119 10.74 15.38 1.41
C GLN A 119 9.53 16.06 2.06
N HIS A 120 8.69 15.29 2.73
CA HIS A 120 7.47 15.81 3.34
C HIS A 120 7.72 16.52 4.67
N ALA A 121 8.76 16.16 5.44
CA ALA A 121 9.17 16.95 6.60
C ALA A 121 9.67 18.34 6.19
N ARG A 122 10.38 18.41 5.05
CA ARG A 122 10.80 19.69 4.46
C ARG A 122 9.60 20.52 4.02
N ILE A 123 8.64 19.94 3.30
CA ILE A 123 7.41 20.65 2.85
C ILE A 123 6.57 21.09 4.06
N ALA A 124 6.34 20.19 5.03
CA ALA A 124 5.60 20.49 6.24
C ALA A 124 6.21 21.67 7.01
N GLN A 125 7.54 21.73 7.13
CA GLN A 125 8.24 22.83 7.78
C GLN A 125 8.21 24.12 6.95
N ASP A 126 8.67 24.05 5.70
CA ASP A 126 8.92 25.23 4.86
C ASP A 126 7.63 25.89 4.35
N ASP A 127 6.62 25.07 4.01
CA ASP A 127 5.42 25.53 3.30
C ASP A 127 4.15 25.53 4.18
N VAL A 128 4.11 24.72 5.24
CA VAL A 128 2.91 24.53 6.09
C VAL A 128 3.09 25.06 7.52
N GLY A 129 4.33 25.16 7.99
CA GLY A 129 4.66 25.73 9.30
C GLY A 129 4.76 24.73 10.46
N PHE A 130 5.04 23.46 10.17
CA PHE A 130 5.33 22.47 11.22
C PHE A 130 6.63 22.80 11.95
N THR A 131 6.61 22.60 13.25
CA THR A 131 7.80 22.58 14.11
C THR A 131 8.54 21.24 14.00
N ASP A 132 9.82 21.23 14.36
CA ASP A 132 10.59 19.98 14.42
C ASP A 132 9.99 19.01 15.46
N GLU A 133 9.41 19.55 16.55
CA GLU A 133 8.68 18.79 17.56
C GLU A 133 7.43 18.11 17.00
N GLU A 134 6.63 18.82 16.18
CA GLU A 134 5.45 18.23 15.52
C GLU A 134 5.84 17.16 14.51
N ILE A 135 6.84 17.42 13.66
CA ILE A 135 7.34 16.44 12.69
C ILE A 135 7.78 15.17 13.44
N ARG A 136 8.55 15.31 14.52
CA ARG A 136 8.96 14.17 15.35
C ARG A 136 7.76 13.49 16.03
N ALA A 137 6.77 14.25 16.48
CA ALA A 137 5.58 13.69 17.12
C ALA A 137 4.74 12.84 16.14
N VAL A 138 4.72 13.15 14.84
CA VAL A 138 4.04 12.31 13.82
C VAL A 138 4.63 10.89 13.77
N ALA A 139 5.94 10.73 13.97
CA ALA A 139 6.57 9.42 14.05
C ALA A 139 6.12 8.63 15.29
N ILE A 140 5.93 9.29 16.43
CA ILE A 140 5.45 8.60 17.64
C ILE A 140 3.95 8.27 17.52
N GLY A 141 3.15 9.19 16.99
CA GLY A 141 1.71 9.03 16.80
C GLY A 141 0.90 9.87 17.79
N VAL A 142 -0.29 9.39 18.14
CA VAL A 142 -1.29 10.15 18.90
C VAL A 142 -0.84 10.53 20.32
N ASP A 143 0.13 9.82 20.90
CA ASP A 143 0.54 9.98 22.31
C ASP A 143 1.58 11.09 22.55
N ALA A 144 2.14 11.71 21.50
CA ALA A 144 3.30 12.61 21.63
C ALA A 144 3.09 14.05 21.18
N GLY A 145 2.03 14.34 20.44
CA GLY A 145 1.73 15.69 19.99
C GLY A 145 0.60 16.32 20.78
N ASN A 146 0.56 17.65 20.79
CA ASN A 146 -0.61 18.39 21.22
C ASN A 146 -1.63 18.45 20.07
N TRP A 147 -2.02 17.26 19.60
CA TRP A 147 -2.89 17.07 18.45
C TRP A 147 -4.33 17.40 18.82
N ASP A 148 -5.01 18.15 17.96
CA ASP A 148 -6.46 18.27 18.07
C ASP A 148 -7.16 16.94 17.69
N LEU A 149 -8.49 16.90 17.83
CA LEU A 149 -9.28 15.70 17.56
C LEU A 149 -9.14 15.24 16.10
N ILE A 150 -9.11 16.16 15.15
CA ILE A 150 -9.01 15.85 13.72
C ILE A 150 -7.62 15.28 13.42
N GLU A 151 -6.57 15.91 13.91
CA GLU A 151 -5.19 15.46 13.72
C GLU A 151 -4.95 14.06 14.31
N GLN A 152 -5.48 13.79 15.51
CA GLN A 152 -5.45 12.45 16.10
C GLN A 152 -6.19 11.44 15.22
N THR A 153 -7.35 11.82 14.68
CA THR A 153 -8.16 10.98 13.81
C THR A 153 -7.42 10.63 12.52
N LEU A 154 -6.70 11.58 11.92
CA LEU A 154 -5.90 11.34 10.72
C LEU A 154 -4.69 10.43 10.97
N ILE A 155 -4.02 10.59 12.11
CA ILE A 155 -2.93 9.69 12.51
C ILE A 155 -3.49 8.26 12.68
N ARG A 156 -4.61 8.09 13.39
CA ARG A 156 -5.27 6.79 13.57
C ARG A 156 -5.78 6.20 12.26
N MET A 157 -6.33 7.01 11.36
CA MET A 157 -6.77 6.57 10.03
C MET A 157 -5.61 5.96 9.24
N VAL A 158 -4.42 6.57 9.29
CA VAL A 158 -3.24 6.03 8.60
C VAL A 158 -2.76 4.73 9.26
N ASP A 159 -2.79 4.64 10.59
CA ASP A 159 -2.46 3.40 11.32
C ASP A 159 -3.44 2.27 10.95
N ASP A 160 -4.75 2.54 11.01
CA ASP A 160 -5.83 1.64 10.61
C ASP A 160 -5.63 1.12 9.17
N LEU A 161 -5.41 2.03 8.20
CA LEU A 161 -5.16 1.65 6.81
C LEU A 161 -3.87 0.83 6.65
N ARG A 162 -2.80 1.18 7.36
CA ARG A 162 -1.53 0.44 7.28
C ARG A 162 -1.67 -0.96 7.85
N TYR A 163 -2.33 -1.14 8.98
CA TYR A 163 -2.31 -2.41 9.70
C TYR A 163 -3.52 -3.30 9.40
N ASP A 164 -4.71 -2.71 9.32
CA ASP A 164 -5.97 -3.43 9.15
C ASP A 164 -6.50 -3.37 7.71
N ALA A 165 -5.85 -2.60 6.83
CA ALA A 165 -6.31 -2.35 5.47
C ALA A 165 -7.75 -1.80 5.37
N ALA A 166 -8.28 -1.25 6.47
CA ALA A 166 -9.61 -0.68 6.61
C ALA A 166 -9.56 0.38 7.70
N ILE A 167 -10.46 1.36 7.67
CA ILE A 167 -10.59 2.37 8.74
C ILE A 167 -11.48 1.79 9.84
N SER A 168 -11.22 2.03 11.12
CA SER A 168 -12.10 1.62 12.22
C SER A 168 -13.41 2.42 12.26
N ASP A 169 -14.48 1.86 12.86
CA ASP A 169 -15.77 2.56 12.93
C ASP A 169 -15.71 3.83 13.79
N GLU A 170 -14.84 3.84 14.81
CA GLU A 170 -14.57 5.02 15.64
C GLU A 170 -13.97 6.15 14.80
N VAL A 171 -12.90 5.87 14.06
CA VAL A 171 -12.25 6.85 13.18
C VAL A 171 -13.20 7.27 12.06
N TRP A 172 -13.91 6.32 11.45
CA TRP A 172 -14.89 6.61 10.40
C TRP A 172 -16.01 7.55 10.87
N GLY A 173 -16.54 7.32 12.08
CA GLY A 173 -17.58 8.16 12.67
C GLY A 173 -17.15 9.62 12.79
N ILE A 174 -15.93 9.87 13.23
CA ILE A 174 -15.38 11.24 13.32
C ILE A 174 -15.16 11.84 11.92
N LEU A 175 -14.64 11.04 10.98
CA LEU A 175 -14.39 11.52 9.62
C LEU A 175 -15.66 12.03 8.94
N VAL A 176 -16.77 11.30 9.05
CA VAL A 176 -18.06 11.70 8.41
C VAL A 176 -18.76 12.86 9.10
N GLU A 177 -18.42 13.16 10.36
CA GLU A 177 -18.92 14.35 11.07
C GLU A 177 -18.16 15.62 10.65
N GLU A 178 -16.86 15.51 10.37
CA GLU A 178 -15.97 16.66 10.14
C GLU A 178 -15.68 16.94 8.66
N PHE A 179 -15.80 15.94 7.78
CA PHE A 179 -15.39 16.04 6.38
C PHE A 179 -16.48 15.61 5.41
N THR A 180 -16.44 16.20 4.22
CA THR A 180 -17.26 15.73 3.09
C THR A 180 -16.77 14.37 2.59
N GLU A 181 -17.65 13.58 1.96
CA GLU A 181 -17.25 12.32 1.31
C GLU A 181 -16.07 12.51 0.36
N ARG A 182 -16.05 13.64 -0.35
CA ARG A 182 -14.96 14.00 -1.27
C ARG A 182 -13.62 14.14 -0.53
N GLU A 183 -13.59 14.85 0.59
CA GLU A 183 -12.37 15.04 1.38
C GLU A 183 -11.90 13.72 2.01
N ILE A 184 -12.83 12.90 2.52
CA ILE A 184 -12.52 11.55 3.02
C ILE A 184 -11.90 10.70 1.90
N MET A 185 -12.50 10.73 0.70
CA MET A 185 -11.94 10.04 -0.46
C MET A 185 -10.52 10.48 -0.77
N GLU A 186 -10.28 11.79 -0.80
CA GLU A 186 -8.96 12.34 -1.04
C GLU A 186 -7.95 11.95 0.05
N MET A 187 -8.37 11.81 1.31
CA MET A 187 -7.50 11.46 2.44
C MET A 187 -7.07 9.99 2.40
N VAL A 188 -8.01 9.09 2.09
CA VAL A 188 -7.70 7.66 1.86
C VAL A 188 -6.79 7.47 0.66
N TYR A 189 -7.06 8.18 -0.44
CA TYR A 189 -6.17 8.17 -1.61
C TYR A 189 -4.79 8.75 -1.30
N THR A 190 -4.70 9.76 -0.43
CA THR A 190 -3.41 10.28 0.04
C THR A 190 -2.65 9.19 0.80
N ALA A 191 -3.27 8.55 1.79
CA ALA A 191 -2.62 7.47 2.54
C ALA A 191 -2.16 6.32 1.62
N GLY A 192 -3.03 5.83 0.74
CA GLY A 192 -2.71 4.74 -0.19
C GLY A 192 -1.65 5.11 -1.24
N GLN A 193 -1.70 6.33 -1.78
CA GLN A 193 -0.69 6.83 -2.72
C GLN A 193 0.69 6.89 -2.06
N TYR A 194 0.77 7.34 -0.81
CA TYR A 194 2.04 7.50 -0.11
C TYR A 194 2.59 6.19 0.45
N GLN A 195 1.74 5.19 0.65
CA GLN A 195 2.17 3.80 0.79
C GLN A 195 2.81 3.28 -0.50
N LEU A 196 2.15 3.47 -1.66
CA LEU A 196 2.71 3.10 -2.98
C LEU A 196 4.05 3.80 -3.24
N VAL A 197 4.13 5.11 -3.02
CA VAL A 197 5.37 5.88 -3.21
C VAL A 197 6.47 5.34 -2.31
N SER A 198 6.18 5.06 -1.04
CA SER A 198 7.13 4.47 -0.10
C SER A 198 7.65 3.11 -0.59
N MET A 199 6.78 2.24 -1.11
CA MET A 199 7.16 0.95 -1.71
C MET A 199 8.17 1.12 -2.86
N VAL A 200 7.91 2.09 -3.75
CA VAL A 200 8.78 2.39 -4.90
C VAL A 200 10.12 2.96 -4.42
N LEU A 201 10.11 3.96 -3.55
CA LEU A 201 11.31 4.61 -3.03
C LEU A 201 12.24 3.61 -2.36
N ASN A 202 11.70 2.83 -1.42
CA ASN A 202 12.46 1.83 -0.67
C ASN A 202 12.99 0.74 -1.60
N SER A 203 12.14 0.16 -2.45
CA SER A 203 12.51 -1.04 -3.23
C SER A 203 13.43 -0.74 -4.41
N THR A 204 13.43 0.49 -4.92
CA THR A 204 14.37 0.94 -5.96
C THR A 204 15.65 1.55 -5.39
N GLY A 205 15.67 1.86 -4.10
CA GLY A 205 16.82 2.41 -3.39
C GLY A 205 17.11 3.87 -3.76
N ILE A 206 16.08 4.68 -3.99
CA ILE A 206 16.26 6.10 -4.30
C ILE A 206 16.93 6.79 -3.10
N GLN A 207 18.08 7.41 -3.34
CA GLN A 207 18.88 8.06 -2.31
C GLN A 207 18.45 9.51 -2.10
N LEU A 208 18.60 10.00 -0.87
CA LEU A 208 18.28 11.39 -0.52
C LEU A 208 19.04 12.38 -1.41
N ASP A 209 18.31 13.38 -1.91
CA ASP A 209 18.93 14.55 -2.54
C ASP A 209 19.60 15.43 -1.46
N PRO A 210 20.72 16.11 -1.74
CA PRO A 210 21.45 16.88 -0.72
C PRO A 210 20.63 17.96 0.02
N VAL A 211 19.55 18.44 -0.57
CA VAL A 211 18.64 19.42 0.04
C VAL A 211 17.69 18.79 1.08
N LEU A 212 17.54 17.46 1.05
CA LEU A 212 16.67 16.69 1.93
C LEU A 212 17.41 16.38 3.24
N ARG A 213 17.23 17.27 4.22
CA ARG A 213 17.96 17.26 5.50
C ARG A 213 17.29 16.49 6.64
N HIS A 214 16.00 16.19 6.50
CA HIS A 214 15.17 15.62 7.56
C HIS A 214 15.22 14.09 7.52
N LYS A 215 16.01 13.48 8.41
CA LYS A 215 16.11 12.02 8.46
C LYS A 215 15.01 11.41 9.33
N LEU A 216 14.74 10.12 9.11
CA LEU A 216 13.92 9.35 10.04
C LEU A 216 14.54 9.41 11.43
N PRO A 217 13.75 9.65 12.50
CA PRO A 217 14.26 9.57 13.88
C PRO A 217 14.81 8.16 14.17
N THR A 218 16.08 8.07 14.57
CA THR A 218 16.76 6.79 14.88
C THR A 218 16.74 6.43 16.37
N ASP A 219 16.28 7.35 17.21
CA ASP A 219 16.13 7.20 18.66
C ASP A 219 14.74 6.69 19.07
N LEU A 220 13.81 6.56 18.12
CA LEU A 220 12.48 6.02 18.33
C LEU A 220 12.44 4.50 18.06
N PRO A 221 11.57 3.75 18.76
CA PRO A 221 11.32 2.37 18.38
C PRO A 221 10.73 2.31 16.97
N LEU A 222 11.18 1.35 16.18
CA LEU A 222 10.59 1.10 14.86
C LEU A 222 9.10 0.77 15.00
N PRO A 223 8.26 1.19 14.04
CA PRO A 223 6.86 0.77 14.00
C PRO A 223 6.77 -0.75 13.84
N PRO A 224 5.62 -1.38 14.17
CA PRO A 224 5.43 -2.79 13.86
C PRO A 224 5.38 -3.02 12.34
N LEU A 225 5.80 -4.21 11.93
CA LEU A 225 5.59 -4.71 10.57
C LEU A 225 4.10 -4.95 10.33
N ALA A 226 3.66 -4.76 9.10
CA ALA A 226 2.29 -5.10 8.72
C ALA A 226 2.15 -6.61 8.43
N GLY A 227 0.99 -7.16 8.76
CA GLY A 227 0.65 -8.55 8.46
C GLY A 227 -0.40 -8.67 7.35
N LYS A 228 -0.92 -9.89 7.19
CA LYS A 228 -2.22 -10.06 6.53
C LYS A 228 -3.26 -9.29 7.34
N ALA A 229 -4.05 -8.45 6.68
CA ALA A 229 -5.16 -7.77 7.32
C ALA A 229 -6.19 -8.80 7.80
N ASP A 230 -6.78 -8.57 8.96
CA ASP A 230 -7.97 -9.31 9.36
C ASP A 230 -9.08 -9.05 8.31
N PRO A 231 -9.90 -10.07 7.99
CA PRO A 231 -10.97 -9.89 7.03
C PRO A 231 -11.81 -8.69 7.42
N PRO A 232 -12.25 -7.89 6.45
CA PRO A 232 -12.90 -6.63 6.74
C PRO A 232 -14.07 -6.85 7.70
N ARG A 233 -14.05 -6.08 8.81
CA ARG A 233 -15.15 -5.96 9.78
C ARG A 233 -16.43 -5.77 8.98
N GLU A 234 -17.51 -6.51 9.26
CA GLU A 234 -18.78 -6.49 8.49
C GLU A 234 -19.03 -5.11 7.87
N GLN A 235 -18.66 -4.97 6.59
CA GLN A 235 -18.66 -3.66 5.94
C GLN A 235 -20.11 -3.33 5.63
N GLY A 236 -20.75 -2.58 6.53
CA GLY A 236 -21.91 -1.80 6.15
C GLY A 236 -21.52 -0.83 5.03
N ASP A 237 -22.49 -0.47 4.19
CA ASP A 237 -22.32 0.48 3.09
C ASP A 237 -21.88 1.86 3.66
N ARG A 238 -20.56 2.08 3.78
CA ARG A 238 -19.99 3.29 4.40
C ARG A 238 -20.21 4.52 3.54
N LEU A 239 -19.99 4.38 2.23
CA LEU A 239 -20.38 5.38 1.24
C LEU A 239 -21.43 4.76 0.32
N GLU A 240 -22.58 5.41 0.21
CA GLU A 240 -23.64 5.00 -0.71
C GLU A 240 -23.17 5.14 -2.16
N ILE A 241 -23.30 4.09 -2.97
CA ILE A 241 -22.95 4.13 -4.40
C ILE A 241 -23.94 5.02 -5.19
N VAL A 242 -23.45 5.76 -6.17
CA VAL A 242 -24.31 6.64 -6.99
C VAL A 242 -24.97 5.82 -8.10
N SER A 243 -26.30 5.79 -8.13
CA SER A 243 -27.04 5.13 -9.20
C SER A 243 -26.85 5.87 -10.53
N LEU A 244 -26.86 5.15 -11.66
CA LEU A 244 -26.74 5.78 -12.99
C LEU A 244 -27.82 6.84 -13.27
N ALA A 245 -29.00 6.73 -12.64
CA ALA A 245 -30.10 7.68 -12.83
C ALA A 245 -29.91 8.99 -12.04
N ASP A 246 -29.12 8.95 -10.96
CA ASP A 246 -28.91 10.06 -10.03
C ASP A 246 -27.56 10.78 -10.26
N MET A 247 -26.78 10.33 -11.23
CA MET A 247 -25.50 10.95 -11.58
C MET A 247 -25.68 12.34 -12.17
N SER A 248 -24.81 13.27 -11.79
CA SER A 248 -24.67 14.55 -12.49
C SER A 248 -24.17 14.36 -13.92
N ASP A 249 -24.27 15.41 -14.76
CA ASP A 249 -23.74 15.37 -16.13
C ASP A 249 -22.24 15.05 -16.17
N GLU A 250 -21.47 15.60 -15.22
CA GLU A 250 -20.03 15.34 -15.10
C GLU A 250 -19.76 13.88 -14.75
N GLN A 251 -20.49 13.34 -13.77
CA GLN A 251 -20.36 11.94 -13.34
C GLN A 251 -20.75 10.99 -14.48
N THR A 252 -21.87 11.26 -15.14
CA THR A 252 -22.33 10.49 -16.31
C THR A 252 -21.29 10.47 -17.42
N ALA A 253 -20.72 11.63 -17.76
CA ALA A 253 -19.66 11.72 -18.76
C ALA A 253 -18.41 10.91 -18.35
N ALA A 254 -18.06 10.91 -17.07
CA ALA A 254 -16.91 10.20 -16.55
C ALA A 254 -17.09 8.66 -16.58
N VAL A 255 -18.31 8.15 -16.34
CA VAL A 255 -18.56 6.69 -16.29
C VAL A 255 -19.01 6.08 -17.60
N THR A 256 -19.49 6.88 -18.56
CA THR A 256 -20.01 6.40 -19.86
C THR A 256 -19.11 5.35 -20.54
N PRO A 257 -17.76 5.50 -20.59
CA PRO A 257 -16.88 4.49 -21.20
C PRO A 257 -16.87 3.13 -20.49
N PHE A 258 -17.34 3.05 -19.24
CA PHE A 258 -17.32 1.87 -18.37
C PHE A 258 -18.69 1.18 -18.24
N VAL A 259 -19.77 1.83 -18.67
CA VAL A 259 -21.11 1.22 -18.66
C VAL A 259 -21.16 0.05 -19.64
N ARG A 260 -21.66 -1.11 -19.19
CA ARG A 260 -21.83 -2.32 -20.00
C ARG A 260 -23.24 -2.83 -19.80
N ASN A 261 -23.99 -3.02 -20.90
CA ASN A 261 -25.38 -3.51 -20.86
C ASN A 261 -26.29 -2.71 -19.90
N GLY A 262 -26.07 -1.40 -19.77
CA GLY A 262 -26.82 -0.54 -18.85
C GLY A 262 -26.44 -0.69 -17.37
N GLN A 263 -25.38 -1.43 -17.05
CA GLN A 263 -24.86 -1.61 -15.71
C GLN A 263 -23.50 -0.94 -15.55
N LEU A 264 -23.22 -0.49 -14.33
CA LEU A 264 -21.93 0.06 -13.92
C LEU A 264 -21.46 -0.73 -12.69
N ALA A 265 -20.18 -1.08 -12.65
CA ALA A 265 -19.61 -1.77 -11.51
C ALA A 265 -19.60 -0.87 -10.27
N ASN A 266 -19.86 -1.44 -9.09
CA ASN A 266 -20.01 -0.72 -7.82
C ASN A 266 -18.77 0.12 -7.47
N LEU A 267 -17.57 -0.37 -7.78
CA LEU A 267 -16.34 0.42 -7.62
C LEU A 267 -16.38 1.73 -8.43
N MET A 268 -16.85 1.68 -9.68
CA MET A 268 -16.96 2.88 -10.51
C MET A 268 -18.07 3.82 -10.01
N ALA A 269 -19.20 3.24 -9.57
CA ALA A 269 -20.32 3.99 -8.99
C ALA A 269 -19.93 4.69 -7.68
N MET A 270 -19.01 4.13 -6.90
CA MET A 270 -18.41 4.78 -5.73
C MET A 270 -17.40 5.85 -6.15
N LEU A 271 -16.43 5.51 -7.00
CA LEU A 271 -15.32 6.41 -7.35
C LEU A 271 -15.78 7.69 -8.08
N VAL A 272 -16.91 7.64 -8.79
CA VAL A 272 -17.45 8.80 -9.51
C VAL A 272 -17.88 9.95 -8.60
N LYS A 273 -17.95 9.75 -7.27
CA LYS A 273 -18.08 10.86 -6.30
C LYS A 273 -16.91 11.85 -6.39
N ASN A 274 -15.76 11.42 -6.90
CA ASN A 274 -14.64 12.28 -7.27
C ASN A 274 -14.15 11.98 -8.71
N PRO A 275 -14.80 12.51 -9.76
CA PRO A 275 -14.52 12.14 -11.16
C PRO A 275 -13.07 12.36 -11.60
N GLN A 276 -12.42 13.43 -11.10
CA GLN A 276 -11.03 13.75 -11.42
C GLN A 276 -10.05 12.73 -10.81
N LEU A 277 -10.28 12.33 -9.57
CA LEU A 277 -9.49 11.31 -8.88
C LEU A 277 -9.70 9.94 -9.53
N MET A 278 -10.96 9.56 -9.79
CA MET A 278 -11.32 8.34 -10.53
C MET A 278 -10.60 8.27 -11.87
N LYS A 279 -10.69 9.31 -12.70
CA LYS A 279 -10.05 9.34 -14.02
C LYS A 279 -8.54 9.15 -13.94
N SER A 280 -7.89 9.77 -12.96
CA SER A 280 -6.45 9.67 -12.77
C SER A 280 -6.04 8.27 -12.29
N HIS A 281 -6.79 7.68 -11.35
CA HIS A 281 -6.59 6.33 -10.85
C HIS A 281 -6.78 5.27 -11.95
N LEU A 282 -7.86 5.36 -12.72
CA LEU A 282 -8.15 4.42 -13.80
C LEU A 282 -7.16 4.56 -14.96
N GLY A 283 -6.66 5.77 -15.24
CA GLY A 283 -5.58 5.97 -16.22
C GLY A 283 -4.29 5.25 -15.82
N PHE A 284 -3.96 5.28 -14.53
CA PHE A 284 -2.82 4.54 -13.98
C PHE A 284 -3.02 3.02 -14.06
N LEU A 285 -4.16 2.49 -13.61
CA LEU A 285 -4.45 1.05 -13.71
C LEU A 285 -4.55 0.56 -15.16
N ALA A 286 -5.08 1.37 -16.08
CA ALA A 286 -5.13 1.02 -17.50
C ALA A 286 -3.73 0.85 -18.11
N TYR A 287 -2.73 1.61 -17.65
CA TYR A 287 -1.33 1.37 -18.04
C TYR A 287 -0.85 0.00 -17.54
N LEU A 288 -1.00 -0.25 -16.24
CA LEU A 288 -0.53 -1.49 -15.60
C LEU A 288 -1.18 -2.75 -16.20
N ASN A 289 -2.45 -2.65 -16.59
CA ASN A 289 -3.22 -3.78 -17.12
C ASN A 289 -3.09 -3.96 -18.64
N GLY A 290 -2.66 -2.94 -19.40
CA GLY A 290 -2.69 -2.98 -20.87
C GLY A 290 -1.42 -2.57 -21.60
N LYS A 291 -0.46 -1.93 -20.92
CA LYS A 291 0.79 -1.42 -21.51
C LYS A 291 2.06 -1.88 -20.81
N SER A 292 1.93 -2.44 -19.61
CA SER A 292 3.04 -3.07 -18.87
C SER A 292 3.65 -4.24 -19.66
N GLU A 293 4.94 -4.47 -19.45
CA GLU A 293 5.70 -5.63 -19.94
C GLU A 293 5.57 -6.86 -19.04
N LEU A 294 4.81 -6.78 -17.94
CA LEU A 294 4.42 -7.94 -17.15
C LEU A 294 3.47 -8.83 -17.96
N THR A 295 3.75 -10.14 -17.94
CA THR A 295 2.81 -11.12 -18.51
C THR A 295 1.52 -11.12 -17.71
N ASP A 296 0.41 -11.55 -18.33
CA ASP A 296 -0.87 -11.66 -17.62
C ASP A 296 -0.76 -12.57 -16.39
N ARG A 297 -0.02 -13.68 -16.49
CA ARG A 297 0.24 -14.57 -15.34
C ARG A 297 0.94 -13.85 -14.19
N MET A 298 2.03 -13.12 -14.48
CA MET A 298 2.78 -12.36 -13.47
C MET A 298 1.87 -11.32 -12.79
N ARG A 299 1.07 -10.62 -13.60
CA ARG A 299 0.15 -9.58 -13.14
C ARG A 299 -0.89 -10.18 -12.18
N GLU A 300 -1.54 -11.26 -12.58
CA GLU A 300 -2.62 -11.86 -11.79
C GLU A 300 -2.11 -12.52 -10.51
N LEU A 301 -0.91 -13.13 -10.50
CA LEU A 301 -0.29 -13.63 -9.26
C LEU A 301 -0.05 -12.51 -8.24
N ALA A 302 0.54 -11.40 -8.70
CA ALA A 302 0.82 -10.25 -7.85
C ALA A 302 -0.47 -9.61 -7.32
N ILE A 303 -1.48 -9.44 -8.17
CA ILE A 303 -2.77 -8.87 -7.78
C ILE A 303 -3.47 -9.78 -6.78
N LEU A 304 -3.65 -11.07 -7.08
CA LEU A 304 -4.34 -12.02 -6.20
C LEU A 304 -3.67 -12.09 -4.83
N ARG A 305 -2.34 -12.11 -4.77
CA ARG A 305 -1.65 -12.11 -3.48
C ARG A 305 -1.83 -10.82 -2.71
N THR A 306 -1.72 -9.68 -3.39
CA THR A 306 -1.93 -8.35 -2.77
C THR A 306 -3.32 -8.26 -2.16
N VAL A 307 -4.36 -8.63 -2.90
CA VAL A 307 -5.75 -8.50 -2.44
C VAL A 307 -6.10 -9.55 -1.38
N ALA A 308 -5.50 -10.73 -1.42
CA ALA A 308 -5.61 -11.73 -0.35
C ALA A 308 -4.95 -11.27 0.96
N LEU A 309 -3.83 -10.54 0.88
CA LEU A 309 -3.15 -9.96 2.04
C LEU A 309 -3.92 -8.79 2.66
N LEU A 310 -4.75 -8.11 1.87
CA LEU A 310 -5.58 -6.97 2.30
C LEU A 310 -7.04 -7.37 2.59
N GLY A 311 -7.45 -8.60 2.31
CA GLY A 311 -8.83 -9.05 2.51
C GLY A 311 -9.85 -8.39 1.58
N VAL A 312 -9.49 -8.12 0.33
CA VAL A 312 -10.32 -7.33 -0.60
C VAL A 312 -11.15 -8.24 -1.49
N ASP A 313 -12.36 -8.57 -1.04
CA ASP A 313 -13.29 -9.46 -1.74
C ASP A 313 -13.64 -8.99 -3.15
N TYR A 314 -13.84 -7.68 -3.32
CA TYR A 314 -14.22 -7.09 -4.60
C TYR A 314 -13.19 -7.38 -5.69
N GLU A 315 -11.92 -7.02 -5.47
CA GLU A 315 -10.88 -7.27 -6.46
C GLU A 315 -10.63 -8.76 -6.66
N TRP A 316 -10.65 -9.57 -5.59
CA TRP A 316 -10.55 -11.03 -5.71
C TRP A 316 -11.59 -11.60 -6.68
N SER A 317 -12.84 -11.14 -6.57
CA SER A 317 -13.94 -11.64 -7.41
C SER A 317 -13.77 -11.37 -8.91
N TYR A 318 -12.99 -10.33 -9.26
CA TYR A 318 -12.64 -9.98 -10.63
C TYR A 318 -11.38 -10.70 -11.08
N HIS A 319 -10.32 -10.60 -10.28
CA HIS A 319 -9.00 -11.07 -10.63
C HIS A 319 -8.85 -12.59 -10.54
N SER A 320 -9.66 -13.30 -9.75
CA SER A 320 -9.70 -14.77 -9.80
C SER A 320 -10.13 -15.28 -11.17
N LYS A 321 -11.09 -14.63 -11.83
CA LYS A 321 -11.50 -14.96 -13.20
C LYS A 321 -10.43 -14.59 -14.23
N SER A 322 -9.80 -13.43 -14.08
CA SER A 322 -8.68 -13.01 -14.94
C SER A 322 -7.48 -13.96 -14.81
N ALA A 323 -7.17 -14.41 -13.60
CA ALA A 323 -6.11 -15.38 -13.32
C ALA A 323 -6.33 -16.71 -14.04
N LEU A 324 -7.55 -17.25 -14.00
CA LEU A 324 -7.91 -18.45 -14.78
C LEU A 324 -7.72 -18.21 -16.28
N ALA A 325 -8.14 -17.05 -16.80
CA ALA A 325 -7.96 -16.69 -18.20
C ALA A 325 -6.48 -16.52 -18.60
N SER A 326 -5.61 -16.15 -17.65
CA SER A 326 -4.15 -16.06 -17.84
C SER A 326 -3.43 -17.42 -17.76
N GLY A 327 -4.16 -18.50 -17.49
CA GLY A 327 -3.63 -19.87 -17.45
C GLY A 327 -3.28 -20.41 -16.06
N LEU A 328 -3.67 -19.74 -14.97
CA LEU A 328 -3.64 -20.37 -13.64
C LEU A 328 -4.74 -21.43 -13.55
N SER A 329 -4.47 -22.52 -12.81
CA SER A 329 -5.52 -23.45 -12.39
C SER A 329 -6.30 -22.91 -11.19
N GLU A 330 -7.48 -23.47 -10.90
CA GLU A 330 -8.23 -23.15 -9.68
C GLU A 330 -7.40 -23.42 -8.42
N ASP A 331 -6.63 -24.52 -8.39
CA ASP A 331 -5.72 -24.84 -7.28
C ASP A 331 -4.65 -23.76 -7.10
N GLN A 332 -4.09 -23.23 -8.20
CA GLN A 332 -3.12 -22.14 -8.13
C GLN A 332 -3.77 -20.84 -7.66
N VAL A 333 -4.96 -20.50 -8.16
CA VAL A 333 -5.72 -19.33 -7.68
C VAL A 333 -5.94 -19.43 -6.17
N ASN A 334 -6.40 -20.58 -5.67
CA ASN A 334 -6.59 -20.80 -4.23
C ASN A 334 -5.27 -20.79 -3.45
N ALA A 335 -4.18 -21.30 -4.02
CA ALA A 335 -2.86 -21.30 -3.39
C ALA A 335 -2.32 -19.87 -3.15
N THR A 336 -2.78 -18.85 -3.88
CA THR A 336 -2.41 -17.45 -3.61
C THR A 336 -2.92 -16.94 -2.25
N LEU A 337 -3.95 -17.57 -1.66
CA LEU A 337 -4.43 -17.28 -0.31
C LEU A 337 -3.40 -17.69 0.76
N VAL A 338 -2.71 -18.81 0.52
CA VAL A 338 -1.61 -19.28 1.37
C VAL A 338 -0.37 -18.42 1.13
N GLY A 339 -0.01 -18.22 -0.14
CA GLY A 339 1.08 -17.32 -0.55
C GLY A 339 2.26 -18.05 -1.18
N SER A 340 3.44 -17.42 -1.11
CA SER A 340 4.64 -17.89 -1.79
C SER A 340 5.19 -19.24 -1.30
N THR A 341 4.78 -19.66 -0.10
CA THR A 341 5.19 -20.93 0.53
C THR A 341 4.26 -22.09 0.19
N ALA A 342 3.17 -21.85 -0.55
CA ALA A 342 2.29 -22.93 -0.99
C ALA A 342 3.03 -23.87 -1.96
N ALA A 343 2.67 -25.15 -1.95
CA ALA A 343 3.24 -26.12 -2.87
C ALA A 343 2.74 -25.89 -4.31
N GLY A 344 3.58 -26.21 -5.30
CA GLY A 344 3.19 -26.19 -6.71
C GLY A 344 3.53 -24.91 -7.47
N TRP A 345 4.25 -23.97 -6.85
CA TRP A 345 4.86 -22.83 -7.53
C TRP A 345 6.17 -23.20 -8.22
N SER A 346 6.43 -22.57 -9.36
CA SER A 346 7.80 -22.40 -9.83
C SER A 346 8.53 -21.38 -8.95
N ASP A 347 9.85 -21.35 -9.03
CA ASP A 347 10.66 -20.33 -8.34
C ASP A 347 10.24 -18.91 -8.80
N GLU A 348 9.95 -18.73 -10.10
CA GLU A 348 9.48 -17.45 -10.66
C GLU A 348 8.14 -17.01 -10.06
N ASP A 349 7.15 -17.91 -10.00
CA ASP A 349 5.82 -17.60 -9.44
C ASP A 349 5.92 -17.30 -7.93
N ALA A 350 6.72 -18.09 -7.20
CA ALA A 350 6.93 -17.90 -5.77
C ALA A 350 7.61 -16.55 -5.45
N ALA A 351 8.56 -16.12 -6.28
CA ALA A 351 9.23 -14.82 -6.15
C ALA A 351 8.26 -13.64 -6.32
N ILE A 352 7.32 -13.74 -7.26
CA ILE A 352 6.29 -12.70 -7.49
C ILE A 352 5.34 -12.60 -6.29
N LEU A 353 4.93 -13.74 -5.74
CA LEU A 353 4.10 -13.80 -4.54
C LEU A 353 4.86 -13.24 -3.32
N ARG A 354 6.15 -13.58 -3.17
CA ARG A 354 7.03 -13.02 -2.13
C ARG A 354 7.16 -11.50 -2.25
N ALA A 355 7.27 -10.95 -3.45
CA ALA A 355 7.34 -9.51 -3.64
C ALA A 355 6.09 -8.79 -3.09
N ALA A 356 4.90 -9.35 -3.27
CA ALA A 356 3.67 -8.81 -2.68
C ALA A 356 3.67 -8.91 -1.15
N GLU A 357 4.18 -10.01 -0.60
CA GLU A 357 4.32 -10.22 0.85
C GLU A 357 5.32 -9.25 1.49
N ASP A 358 6.51 -9.08 0.88
CA ASP A 358 7.55 -8.14 1.29
C ASP A 358 7.03 -6.70 1.29
N LEU A 359 6.36 -6.28 0.21
CA LEU A 359 5.78 -4.94 0.10
C LEU A 359 4.65 -4.71 1.10
N ARG A 360 3.77 -5.69 1.34
CA ARG A 360 2.76 -5.60 2.41
C ARG A 360 3.43 -5.47 3.77
N ARG A 361 4.42 -6.31 4.06
CA ARG A 361 5.07 -6.44 5.37
C ARG A 361 5.77 -5.15 5.79
N GLU A 362 6.62 -4.62 4.91
CA GLU A 362 7.54 -3.54 5.27
C GLU A 362 7.71 -2.47 4.18
N ALA A 363 6.87 -2.47 3.15
CA ALA A 363 6.98 -1.56 2.00
C ALA A 363 8.38 -1.56 1.36
N PHE A 364 9.01 -2.73 1.29
CA PHE A 364 10.32 -2.92 0.72
C PHE A 364 10.47 -4.37 0.23
N ILE A 365 10.86 -4.55 -1.03
CA ILE A 365 11.27 -5.88 -1.53
C ILE A 365 12.67 -6.17 -0.99
N THR A 366 12.86 -7.31 -0.33
CA THR A 366 14.16 -7.73 0.23
C THR A 366 15.23 -7.93 -0.86
N ASP A 367 16.51 -7.93 -0.48
CA ASP A 367 17.59 -8.16 -1.45
C ASP A 367 17.52 -9.58 -2.04
N GLU A 368 17.10 -10.56 -1.24
CA GLU A 368 16.88 -11.93 -1.65
C GLU A 368 15.77 -12.03 -2.72
N THR A 369 14.58 -11.49 -2.43
CA THR A 369 13.47 -11.49 -3.40
C THR A 369 13.82 -10.69 -4.66
N TRP A 370 14.52 -9.55 -4.53
CA TRP A 370 14.96 -8.77 -5.68
C TRP A 370 15.98 -9.50 -6.55
N ALA A 371 16.93 -10.20 -5.95
CA ALA A 371 17.93 -11.01 -6.67
C ALA A 371 17.25 -12.15 -7.42
N GLU A 372 16.35 -12.88 -6.78
CA GLU A 372 15.59 -13.97 -7.41
C GLU A 372 14.78 -13.48 -8.61
N MET A 373 14.04 -12.38 -8.47
CA MET A 373 13.33 -11.77 -9.60
C MET A 373 14.27 -11.33 -10.73
N SER A 374 15.54 -11.02 -10.44
CA SER A 374 16.50 -10.57 -11.47
C SER A 374 16.94 -11.69 -12.42
N GLU A 375 16.72 -12.96 -12.06
CA GLU A 375 17.04 -14.10 -12.91
C GLU A 375 16.09 -14.22 -14.12
N PHE A 376 14.87 -13.67 -14.02
CA PHE A 376 13.84 -13.81 -15.06
C PHE A 376 13.10 -12.51 -15.43
N MET A 377 13.18 -11.45 -14.60
CA MET A 377 12.54 -10.15 -14.88
C MET A 377 13.56 -9.10 -15.31
N THR A 378 13.20 -8.31 -16.32
CA THR A 378 13.95 -7.09 -16.66
C THR A 378 13.82 -6.05 -15.54
N GLN A 379 14.71 -5.04 -15.53
CA GLN A 379 14.58 -3.90 -14.62
C GLN A 379 13.21 -3.21 -14.76
N LYS A 380 12.72 -3.08 -16.00
CA LYS A 380 11.41 -2.48 -16.31
C LYS A 380 10.27 -3.26 -15.70
N GLN A 381 10.27 -4.59 -15.86
CA GLN A 381 9.25 -5.46 -15.30
C GLN A 381 9.24 -5.40 -13.76
N LYS A 382 10.41 -5.39 -13.09
CA LYS A 382 10.48 -5.23 -11.63
C LYS A 382 9.92 -3.88 -11.17
N PHE A 383 10.20 -2.81 -11.92
CA PHE A 383 9.66 -1.48 -11.64
C PHE A 383 8.13 -1.48 -11.73
N GLU A 384 7.59 -2.03 -12.82
CA GLU A 384 6.15 -2.15 -13.05
C GLU A 384 5.48 -3.06 -12.01
N LEU A 385 6.14 -4.13 -11.54
CA LEU A 385 5.62 -5.01 -10.50
C LEU A 385 5.41 -4.28 -9.17
N VAL A 386 6.37 -3.45 -8.76
CA VAL A 386 6.26 -2.64 -7.53
C VAL A 386 5.09 -1.66 -7.65
N PHE A 387 4.95 -0.99 -8.81
CA PHE A 387 3.81 -0.11 -9.07
C PHE A 387 2.48 -0.84 -9.15
N LEU A 388 2.45 -2.06 -9.68
CA LEU A 388 1.25 -2.89 -9.75
C LEU A 388 0.78 -3.26 -8.34
N ILE A 389 1.67 -3.81 -7.51
CA ILE A 389 1.36 -4.20 -6.12
C ILE A 389 0.94 -2.98 -5.30
N GLY A 390 1.66 -1.86 -5.42
CA GLY A 390 1.29 -0.62 -4.73
C GLY A 390 -0.03 -0.02 -5.25
N GLY A 391 -0.29 -0.11 -6.55
CA GLY A 391 -1.53 0.35 -7.18
C GLY A 391 -2.74 -0.43 -6.70
N TYR A 392 -2.66 -1.77 -6.67
CA TYR A 392 -3.70 -2.63 -6.13
C TYR A 392 -3.79 -2.57 -4.60
N SER A 393 -2.71 -2.22 -3.91
CA SER A 393 -2.78 -1.89 -2.48
C SER A 393 -3.63 -0.64 -2.26
N LEU A 394 -3.38 0.44 -3.01
CA LEU A 394 -4.19 1.66 -2.95
C LEU A 394 -5.67 1.38 -3.28
N THR A 395 -5.94 0.61 -4.35
CA THR A 395 -7.31 0.21 -4.70
C THR A 395 -7.97 -0.60 -3.59
N GLY A 396 -7.25 -1.56 -3.01
CA GLY A 396 -7.73 -2.39 -1.90
C GLY A 396 -8.08 -1.58 -0.66
N LEU A 397 -7.20 -0.68 -0.24
CA LEU A 397 -7.44 0.24 0.88
C LEU A 397 -8.67 1.11 0.63
N THR A 398 -8.86 1.57 -0.60
CA THR A 398 -10.01 2.39 -1.01
C THR A 398 -11.31 1.59 -0.91
N ILE A 399 -11.33 0.37 -1.46
CA ILE A 399 -12.49 -0.52 -1.42
C ILE A 399 -12.89 -0.82 0.02
N ASN A 400 -11.92 -1.22 0.84
CA ASN A 400 -12.19 -1.62 2.21
C ASN A 400 -12.59 -0.42 3.09
N ALA A 401 -11.95 0.73 2.92
CA ALA A 401 -12.28 1.93 3.68
C ALA A 401 -13.72 2.39 3.45
N PHE A 402 -14.22 2.27 2.21
CA PHE A 402 -15.55 2.76 1.80
C PHE A 402 -16.63 1.69 1.78
N GLY A 403 -16.30 0.44 2.08
CA GLY A 403 -17.27 -0.65 2.10
C GLY A 403 -17.88 -0.94 0.74
N VAL A 404 -17.07 -0.96 -0.34
CA VAL A 404 -17.61 -1.16 -1.69
C VAL A 404 -18.20 -2.57 -1.82
N PRO A 405 -19.51 -2.72 -2.08
CA PRO A 405 -20.13 -4.03 -2.15
C PRO A 405 -19.73 -4.77 -3.43
N LEU A 406 -19.71 -6.11 -3.35
CA LEU A 406 -19.59 -6.97 -4.53
C LEU A 406 -20.68 -6.65 -5.55
N ASP A 407 -20.34 -6.70 -6.83
CA ASP A 407 -21.36 -6.67 -7.88
C ASP A 407 -22.21 -7.95 -7.87
N ASP A 408 -23.44 -7.83 -8.36
CA ASP A 408 -24.39 -8.96 -8.44
C ASP A 408 -23.77 -10.22 -9.06
N GLY A 409 -23.94 -11.34 -8.36
CA GLY A 409 -23.47 -12.65 -8.82
C GLY A 409 -21.96 -12.86 -8.72
N ARG A 410 -21.23 -11.99 -8.03
CA ARG A 410 -19.82 -12.19 -7.69
C ARG A 410 -19.65 -12.83 -6.32
N THR A 411 -18.50 -13.49 -6.15
CA THR A 411 -18.11 -14.15 -4.90
C THR A 411 -16.73 -13.66 -4.53
N GLY A 412 -16.57 -13.27 -3.28
CA GLY A 412 -15.31 -12.80 -2.71
C GLY A 412 -14.31 -13.92 -2.46
N ILE A 413 -13.39 -13.65 -1.57
CA ILE A 413 -12.38 -14.60 -1.10
C ILE A 413 -13.10 -15.81 -0.45
N PRO A 414 -12.73 -17.04 -0.81
CA PRO A 414 -13.24 -18.24 -0.12
C PRO A 414 -12.92 -18.17 1.38
N GLY A 415 -13.96 -18.36 2.21
CA GLY A 415 -13.87 -18.34 3.67
C GLY A 415 -13.28 -19.60 4.30
#